data_AF-A0A4Z0N3T5-F1
#
_entry.id   AF-A0A4Z0N3T5-F1
#
_cell.length_a   1.000
_cell.length_b   1.000
_cell.length_c   1.000
_cell.angle_alpha   90.00
_cell.angle_beta   90.00
_cell.angle_gamma   90.00
#
_symmetry.space_group_name_H-M   'P 1'
#
loop_
_entity.id
_entity.type
_entity.pdbx_description
1 polymer ?
#
loop_
_entity_poly.entity_id
_entity_poly.type
_entity_poly.pdbx_seq_one_letter_code
_entity_poly.pdbx_strand_id
1 'polypeptide(L)'
;MTVILVDPRRPSLVPVEAVELLGGDVQYTEEMPVKVPWSLPSARPLLTGAHGQAAPVLLSSDREHPAVRARLAAGARLIAVSEPQAGERLVDAVAIMDKLRTAGPWESEQTHDSLRRYLLEETYELFDAVRGGNLNELRDELGDVLLQVLFHARIAEEAPANAFSIDDVADALVRKLGNRVPAVLAGESISLEDQLAQWEERKALEKNSVRASCVDDIPTGQPALALAQKVIARVQNANLPADLIPPSILSVTVSAERDAENELRTDVLEFMDTVRGVERAITANRRDSAAPSELDGAAPLSVATAEEWRRHWPMRTEEPLELLLVPEVISVDGELLEDVETVLAAEEFDLPELAAADDVELAEPDVLADQPNSVDPQ
;
A
#
# COMPACT_ATOMS: atom_id res chain seq x y z
N MET A 1 -17.11 -24.27 42.94
CA MET A 1 -17.78 -23.83 41.71
C MET A 1 -16.72 -23.27 40.78
N THR A 2 -16.77 -23.63 39.51
CA THR A 2 -15.83 -23.19 38.48
C THR A 2 -16.60 -22.56 37.33
N VAL A 3 -16.06 -21.50 36.75
CA VAL A 3 -16.49 -20.92 35.49
C VAL A 3 -15.42 -21.24 34.45
N ILE A 4 -15.82 -21.84 33.34
CA ILE A 4 -14.99 -22.07 32.17
C ILE A 4 -15.45 -21.05 31.12
N LEU A 5 -14.58 -20.11 30.77
CA LEU A 5 -14.80 -19.18 29.67
C LEU A 5 -14.04 -19.67 28.43
N VAL A 6 -14.80 -19.98 27.38
CA VAL A 6 -14.24 -20.31 26.06
C VAL A 6 -14.24 -19.10 25.15
N ASP A 7 -13.36 -19.10 24.17
CA ASP A 7 -13.36 -18.07 23.13
C ASP A 7 -14.65 -18.16 22.31
N PRO A 8 -15.46 -17.09 22.19
CA PRO A 8 -16.67 -17.09 21.35
C PRO A 8 -16.38 -17.41 19.87
N ARG A 9 -15.18 -17.12 19.36
CA ARG A 9 -14.76 -17.49 17.99
C ARG A 9 -14.40 -18.97 17.87
N ARG A 10 -13.91 -19.58 18.95
CA ARG A 10 -13.44 -20.97 18.99
C ARG A 10 -13.99 -21.70 20.21
N PRO A 11 -15.32 -21.85 20.34
CA PRO A 11 -15.95 -22.33 21.57
C PRO A 11 -15.71 -23.83 21.83
N SER A 12 -15.17 -24.56 20.86
CA SER A 12 -14.68 -25.93 21.03
C SER A 12 -13.26 -26.03 21.59
N LEU A 13 -12.50 -24.93 21.63
CA LEU A 13 -11.16 -24.89 22.23
C LEU A 13 -11.30 -24.58 23.72
N VAL A 14 -10.92 -25.56 24.53
CA VAL A 14 -10.97 -25.48 25.99
C VAL A 14 -9.56 -25.56 26.56
N PRO A 15 -9.23 -24.78 27.62
CA PRO A 15 -7.96 -24.91 28.30
C PRO A 15 -7.77 -26.35 28.81
N VAL A 16 -6.54 -26.88 28.75
CA VAL A 16 -6.26 -28.26 29.18
C VAL A 16 -6.68 -28.50 30.64
N GLU A 17 -6.55 -27.48 31.49
CA GLU A 17 -7.00 -27.51 32.89
C GLU A 17 -8.52 -27.70 33.06
N ALA A 18 -9.32 -27.41 32.03
CA ALA A 18 -10.77 -27.56 32.04
C ALA A 18 -11.24 -28.98 31.67
N VAL A 19 -10.39 -29.79 31.05
CA VAL A 19 -10.79 -31.07 30.42
C VAL A 19 -11.42 -32.04 31.42
N GLU A 20 -10.81 -32.23 32.60
CA GLU A 20 -11.36 -33.12 33.64
C GLU A 20 -12.71 -32.63 34.18
N LEU A 21 -12.89 -31.30 34.26
CA LEU A 21 -14.10 -30.67 34.80
C LEU A 21 -15.28 -30.78 33.83
N LEU A 22 -15.00 -30.78 32.53
CA LEU A 22 -16.01 -30.89 31.47
C LEU A 22 -16.62 -32.30 31.37
N GLY A 23 -15.99 -33.31 31.99
CA GLY A 23 -16.55 -34.66 32.12
C GLY A 23 -17.61 -34.82 33.22
N GLY A 24 -17.80 -33.81 34.07
CA GLY A 24 -18.76 -33.82 35.19
C GLY A 24 -20.10 -33.14 34.88
N ASP A 25 -20.85 -32.76 35.92
CA ASP A 25 -22.07 -31.96 35.81
C ASP A 25 -21.72 -30.52 35.39
N VAL A 26 -22.13 -30.14 34.17
CA VAL A 26 -21.82 -28.85 33.55
C VAL A 26 -23.12 -28.14 33.20
N GLN A 27 -23.25 -26.89 33.61
CA GLN A 27 -24.25 -25.98 33.07
C GLN A 27 -23.64 -25.13 31.96
N TYR A 28 -24.39 -24.86 30.90
CA TYR A 28 -23.96 -23.96 29.82
C TYR A 28 -24.99 -22.85 29.57
N THR A 29 -24.51 -21.68 29.16
CA THR A 29 -25.34 -20.52 28.81
C THR A 29 -25.79 -20.57 27.34
N GLU A 30 -26.83 -19.82 27.01
CA GLU A 30 -27.60 -19.92 25.76
C GLU A 30 -26.84 -19.55 24.49
N GLU A 31 -25.77 -18.77 24.58
CA GLU A 31 -24.94 -18.37 23.45
C GLU A 31 -24.06 -19.51 22.93
N MET A 32 -23.94 -20.60 23.70
CA MET A 32 -23.06 -21.70 23.36
C MET A 32 -23.56 -22.47 22.12
N PRO A 33 -22.72 -22.65 21.07
CA PRO A 33 -23.14 -23.39 19.89
C PRO A 33 -23.50 -24.83 20.24
N VAL A 34 -24.64 -25.30 19.75
CA VAL A 34 -25.26 -26.61 20.07
C VAL A 34 -24.30 -27.79 20.03
N LYS A 35 -23.31 -27.79 19.12
CA LYS A 35 -22.31 -28.86 19.00
C LYS A 35 -21.44 -29.03 20.25
N VAL A 36 -21.16 -27.95 20.98
CA VAL A 36 -20.29 -27.96 22.17
C VAL A 36 -20.95 -28.69 23.34
N PRO A 37 -22.16 -28.33 23.82
CA PRO A 37 -22.78 -29.06 24.93
C PRO A 37 -23.13 -30.50 24.53
N TRP A 38 -23.41 -30.79 23.26
CA TRP A 38 -23.68 -32.16 22.81
C TRP A 38 -22.46 -33.10 22.85
N SER A 39 -21.24 -32.56 22.86
CA SER A 39 -20.03 -33.36 23.02
C SER A 39 -19.68 -33.64 24.49
N LEU A 40 -20.40 -33.02 25.43
CA LEU A 40 -20.18 -33.15 26.86
C LEU A 40 -21.16 -34.17 27.47
N PRO A 41 -20.66 -35.15 28.26
CA PRO A 41 -21.46 -36.29 28.70
C PRO A 41 -22.57 -35.94 29.69
N SER A 42 -22.50 -34.78 30.37
CA SER A 42 -23.45 -34.37 31.41
C SER A 42 -23.71 -32.86 31.39
N ALA A 43 -23.69 -32.26 30.20
CA ALA A 43 -24.03 -30.85 30.02
C ALA A 43 -25.54 -30.62 29.97
N ARG A 44 -25.99 -29.56 30.64
CA ARG A 44 -27.40 -29.12 30.67
C ARG A 44 -27.52 -27.61 30.56
N PRO A 45 -28.56 -27.08 29.89
CA PRO A 45 -28.71 -25.64 29.73
C PRO A 45 -28.96 -24.97 31.08
N LEU A 46 -28.42 -23.76 31.24
CA LEU A 46 -28.78 -22.88 32.33
C LEU A 46 -30.13 -22.24 32.01
N LEU A 47 -31.19 -22.69 32.68
CA LEU A 47 -32.54 -22.14 32.52
C LEU A 47 -32.72 -20.93 33.44
N THR A 48 -32.94 -19.76 32.86
CA THR A 48 -33.23 -18.52 33.56
C THR A 48 -34.49 -18.68 34.43
N GLY A 49 -34.37 -18.49 35.75
CA GLY A 49 -35.50 -18.59 36.69
C GLY A 49 -35.83 -20.00 37.21
N ALA A 50 -35.13 -21.05 36.79
CA ALA A 50 -35.33 -22.40 37.33
C ALA A 50 -34.59 -22.58 38.68
N HIS A 51 -35.30 -23.04 39.71
CA HIS A 51 -34.75 -23.40 41.03
C HIS A 51 -33.91 -24.71 41.03
N GLY A 52 -33.34 -25.08 39.87
CA GLY A 52 -32.48 -26.24 39.74
C GLY A 52 -31.16 -26.03 40.47
N GLN A 53 -30.62 -27.10 41.07
CA GLN A 53 -29.34 -27.06 41.76
C GLN A 53 -28.22 -26.67 40.78
N ALA A 54 -27.46 -25.62 41.12
CA ALA A 54 -26.36 -25.13 40.30
C ALA A 54 -25.29 -26.21 40.12
N ALA A 55 -24.90 -26.46 38.87
CA ALA A 55 -23.85 -27.40 38.55
C ALA A 55 -22.48 -26.90 39.06
N PRO A 56 -21.54 -27.80 39.43
CA PRO A 56 -20.20 -27.43 39.88
C PRO A 56 -19.43 -26.59 38.85
N VAL A 57 -19.75 -26.73 37.57
CA VAL A 57 -19.12 -26.05 36.44
C VAL A 57 -20.15 -25.23 35.66
N LEU A 58 -19.81 -23.99 35.30
CA LEU A 58 -20.52 -23.17 34.31
C LEU A 58 -19.61 -22.99 33.10
N LEU A 59 -20.07 -23.38 31.91
CA LEU A 59 -19.43 -23.14 30.63
C LEU A 59 -20.13 -21.99 29.92
N SER A 60 -19.37 -21.00 29.45
CA SER A 60 -19.90 -19.85 28.73
C SER A 60 -18.84 -19.27 27.79
N SER A 61 -19.24 -18.58 26.74
CA SER A 61 -18.37 -17.74 25.92
C SER A 61 -18.59 -16.25 26.16
N ASP A 62 -19.60 -15.88 26.95
CA ASP A 62 -19.89 -14.51 27.35
C ASP A 62 -19.46 -14.23 28.79
N ARG A 63 -18.37 -13.44 28.92
CA ARG A 63 -17.86 -13.01 30.24
C ARG A 63 -18.83 -12.11 31.00
N GLU A 64 -19.65 -11.35 30.27
CA GLU A 64 -20.59 -10.39 30.84
C GLU A 64 -21.95 -11.02 31.19
N HIS A 65 -22.15 -12.28 30.84
CA HIS A 65 -23.37 -13.01 31.13
C HIS A 65 -23.71 -12.96 32.64
N PRO A 66 -24.95 -12.64 33.05
CA PRO A 66 -25.30 -12.43 34.46
C PRO A 66 -24.92 -13.59 35.39
N ALA A 67 -25.07 -14.84 34.92
CA ALA A 67 -24.72 -16.02 35.70
C ALA A 67 -23.21 -16.23 35.86
N VAL A 68 -22.42 -15.81 34.85
CA VAL A 68 -20.95 -15.81 34.93
C VAL A 68 -20.51 -14.80 35.96
N ARG A 69 -20.98 -13.56 35.85
CA ARG A 69 -20.68 -12.48 36.81
C ARG A 69 -21.09 -12.85 38.23
N ALA A 70 -22.27 -13.44 38.43
CA ALA A 70 -22.73 -13.88 39.74
C ALA A 70 -21.84 -14.97 40.36
N ARG A 71 -21.42 -15.98 39.58
CA ARG A 71 -20.52 -17.04 40.08
C ARG A 71 -19.12 -16.52 40.38
N LEU A 72 -18.58 -15.65 39.53
CA LEU A 72 -17.27 -15.02 39.77
C LEU A 72 -17.31 -14.12 41.01
N ALA A 73 -18.37 -13.33 41.20
CA ALA A 73 -18.58 -12.52 42.41
C ALA A 73 -18.71 -13.38 43.68
N ALA A 74 -19.25 -14.60 43.57
CA ALA A 74 -19.31 -15.58 44.65
C ALA A 74 -17.99 -16.35 44.88
N GLY A 75 -16.90 -16.00 44.18
CA GLY A 75 -15.58 -16.60 44.36
C GLY A 75 -15.35 -17.90 43.59
N ALA A 76 -16.11 -18.17 42.52
CA ALA A 76 -15.85 -19.31 41.65
C ALA A 76 -14.45 -19.20 41.00
N ARG A 77 -13.76 -20.34 40.85
CA ARG A 77 -12.50 -20.41 40.09
C ARG A 77 -12.80 -20.10 38.62
N LEU A 78 -12.02 -19.21 38.01
CA LEU A 78 -12.07 -18.95 36.58
C LEU A 78 -11.01 -19.79 35.85
N ILE A 79 -11.42 -20.51 34.81
CA ILE A 79 -10.54 -21.11 33.81
C ILE A 79 -10.95 -20.48 32.48
N ALA A 80 -10.07 -19.71 31.86
CA ALA A 80 -10.38 -19.01 30.61
C ALA A 80 -9.31 -19.30 29.56
N VAL A 81 -9.69 -19.25 28.30
CA VAL A 81 -8.72 -19.03 27.21
C VAL A 81 -8.08 -17.65 27.42
N SER A 82 -6.85 -17.46 26.95
CA SER A 82 -6.21 -16.13 26.94
C SER A 82 -7.14 -15.08 26.35
N GLU A 83 -7.05 -13.85 26.86
CA GLU A 83 -7.86 -12.74 26.33
C GLU A 83 -7.62 -12.54 24.83
N PRO A 84 -8.62 -12.05 24.08
CA PRO A 84 -8.48 -11.78 22.65
C PRO A 84 -7.21 -10.98 22.37
N GLN A 85 -6.33 -11.56 21.55
CA GLN A 85 -5.09 -10.92 21.17
C GLN A 85 -5.37 -9.77 20.19
N ALA A 86 -4.60 -8.69 20.32
CA ALA A 86 -4.60 -7.62 19.32
C ALA A 86 -4.28 -8.21 17.94
N GLY A 87 -5.13 -7.92 16.95
CA GLY A 87 -4.99 -8.41 15.57
C GLY A 87 -5.85 -9.62 15.21
N GLU A 88 -6.57 -10.26 16.15
CA GLU A 88 -7.41 -11.43 15.83
C GLU A 88 -8.49 -11.16 14.76
N ARG A 89 -8.98 -9.92 14.64
CA ARG A 89 -9.95 -9.52 13.59
C ARG A 89 -9.37 -9.61 12.18
N LEU A 90 -8.05 -9.59 12.02
CA LEU A 90 -7.41 -9.81 10.74
C LEU A 90 -7.67 -11.25 10.25
N VAL A 91 -7.67 -12.23 11.15
CA VAL A 91 -7.98 -13.62 10.80
C VAL A 91 -9.42 -13.77 10.33
N ASP A 92 -10.36 -13.06 10.97
CA ASP A 92 -11.76 -12.99 10.52
C ASP A 92 -11.85 -12.40 9.09
N ALA A 93 -11.09 -11.32 8.82
CA ALA A 93 -11.05 -10.68 7.50
C ALA A 93 -10.47 -11.60 6.42
N VAL A 94 -9.43 -12.37 6.73
CA VAL A 94 -8.87 -13.40 5.82
C VAL A 94 -9.93 -14.43 5.44
N ALA A 95 -10.67 -14.94 6.42
CA ALA A 95 -11.72 -15.93 6.17
C ALA A 95 -12.89 -15.35 5.35
N ILE A 96 -13.25 -14.09 5.60
CA ILE A 96 -14.26 -13.38 4.78
C ILE A 96 -13.76 -13.21 3.35
N MET A 97 -12.51 -12.79 3.16
CA MET A 97 -11.91 -12.62 1.83
C MET A 97 -11.89 -13.94 1.05
N ASP A 98 -11.51 -15.05 1.68
CA ASP A 98 -11.54 -16.37 1.02
C ASP A 98 -12.96 -16.74 0.56
N LYS A 99 -13.96 -16.50 1.40
CA LYS A 99 -15.36 -16.72 1.04
C LYS A 99 -15.82 -15.83 -0.11
N LEU A 100 -15.46 -14.55 -0.07
CA LEU A 100 -15.77 -13.59 -1.13
C LEU A 100 -15.09 -13.99 -2.44
N ARG A 101 -13.79 -14.30 -2.42
CA ARG A 101 -13.06 -14.80 -3.60
C ARG A 101 -13.69 -16.06 -4.19
N THR A 102 -14.17 -16.97 -3.35
CA THR A 102 -14.71 -18.27 -3.77
C THR A 102 -16.14 -18.18 -4.32
N ALA A 103 -16.99 -17.35 -3.72
CA ALA A 103 -18.44 -17.34 -3.99
C ALA A 103 -18.99 -16.00 -4.48
N GLY A 104 -18.21 -14.94 -4.39
CA GLY A 104 -18.59 -13.58 -4.79
C GLY A 104 -18.46 -13.39 -6.30
N PRO A 105 -19.49 -12.82 -6.97
CA PRO A 105 -19.48 -12.67 -8.42
C PRO A 105 -18.45 -11.64 -8.90
N TRP A 106 -18.19 -10.60 -8.12
CA TRP A 106 -17.21 -9.56 -8.47
C TRP A 106 -15.80 -9.95 -8.02
N GLU A 107 -15.68 -10.49 -6.81
CA GLU A 107 -14.42 -10.82 -6.16
C GLU A 107 -13.69 -11.97 -6.84
N SER A 108 -14.44 -12.94 -7.37
CA SER A 108 -13.87 -14.07 -8.14
C SER A 108 -13.29 -13.64 -9.48
N GLU A 109 -13.77 -12.55 -10.08
CA GLU A 109 -13.30 -12.04 -11.37
C GLU A 109 -12.08 -11.10 -11.24
N GLN A 110 -11.75 -10.66 -10.02
CA GLN A 110 -10.64 -9.73 -9.82
C GLN A 110 -9.29 -10.36 -10.14
N THR A 111 -8.39 -9.51 -10.66
CA THR A 111 -6.99 -9.84 -10.95
C THR A 111 -6.09 -8.80 -10.31
N HIS A 112 -4.79 -9.08 -10.21
CA HIS A 112 -3.84 -8.09 -9.73
C HIS A 112 -3.88 -6.79 -10.54
N ASP A 113 -4.13 -6.85 -11.85
CA ASP A 113 -4.13 -5.67 -12.70
C ASP A 113 -5.43 -4.86 -12.57
N SER A 114 -6.59 -5.52 -12.51
CA SER A 114 -7.88 -4.85 -12.33
C SER A 114 -7.96 -4.09 -11.00
N LEU A 115 -7.25 -4.57 -9.98
CA LEU A 115 -7.23 -3.97 -8.64
C LEU A 115 -6.31 -2.75 -8.48
N ARG A 116 -5.38 -2.52 -9.42
CA ARG A 116 -4.38 -1.43 -9.32
C ARG A 116 -5.02 -0.05 -9.19
N ARG A 117 -6.13 0.18 -9.89
CA ARG A 117 -6.86 1.45 -9.85
C ARG A 117 -7.39 1.71 -8.44
N TYR A 118 -8.09 0.74 -7.86
CA TYR A 118 -8.66 0.87 -6.53
C TYR A 118 -7.58 1.11 -5.49
N LEU A 119 -6.48 0.34 -5.50
CA LEU A 119 -5.36 0.57 -4.58
C LEU A 119 -4.78 1.99 -4.66
N LEU A 120 -4.74 2.58 -5.85
CA LEU A 120 -4.29 3.96 -6.00
C LEU A 120 -5.30 4.96 -5.44
N GLU A 121 -6.60 4.75 -5.70
CA GLU A 121 -7.70 5.55 -5.14
C GLU A 121 -7.65 5.51 -3.59
N GLU A 122 -7.66 4.32 -2.98
CA GLU A 122 -7.59 4.16 -1.50
C GLU A 122 -6.34 4.80 -0.88
N THR A 123 -5.22 4.81 -1.62
CA THR A 123 -3.99 5.45 -1.13
C THR A 123 -4.15 6.97 -1.04
N TYR A 124 -4.85 7.58 -2.00
CA TYR A 124 -5.11 9.03 -1.98
C TYR A 124 -6.20 9.40 -0.99
N GLU A 125 -7.25 8.58 -0.85
CA GLU A 125 -8.29 8.78 0.17
C GLU A 125 -7.66 8.69 1.58
N LEU A 126 -6.76 7.72 1.80
CA LEU A 126 -5.95 7.65 3.02
C LEU A 126 -5.12 8.93 3.27
N PHE A 127 -4.51 9.52 2.23
CA PHE A 127 -3.76 10.77 2.37
C PHE A 127 -4.65 11.94 2.76
N ASP A 128 -5.85 12.03 2.17
CA ASP A 128 -6.83 13.05 2.50
C ASP A 128 -7.35 12.87 3.93
N ALA A 129 -7.62 11.64 4.37
CA ALA A 129 -8.01 11.34 5.74
C ALA A 129 -6.93 11.73 6.77
N VAL A 130 -5.65 11.45 6.48
CA VAL A 130 -4.51 11.90 7.30
C VAL A 130 -4.47 13.42 7.38
N ARG A 131 -4.66 14.11 6.25
CA ARG A 131 -4.65 15.58 6.19
C ARG A 131 -5.83 16.19 6.93
N GLY A 132 -7.01 15.57 6.86
CA GLY A 132 -8.23 16.01 7.53
C GLY A 132 -8.19 15.81 9.05
N GLY A 133 -7.36 14.89 9.55
CA GLY A 133 -7.21 14.62 10.99
C GLY A 133 -8.39 13.87 11.61
N ASN A 134 -9.30 13.34 10.79
CA ASN A 134 -10.45 12.55 11.22
C ASN A 134 -10.04 11.11 11.45
N LEU A 135 -9.98 10.68 12.71
CA LEU A 135 -9.53 9.33 13.06
C LEU A 135 -10.50 8.22 12.64
N ASN A 136 -11.78 8.52 12.44
CA ASN A 136 -12.74 7.52 11.97
C ASN A 136 -12.52 7.23 10.48
N GLU A 137 -12.44 8.30 9.68
CA GLU A 137 -12.14 8.22 8.25
C GLU A 137 -10.77 7.57 8.03
N LEU A 138 -9.73 8.00 8.76
CA LEU A 138 -8.41 7.35 8.72
C LEU A 138 -8.48 5.85 8.99
N ARG A 139 -9.29 5.41 9.95
CA ARG A 139 -9.45 3.99 10.26
C ARG A 139 -10.15 3.25 9.12
N ASP A 140 -11.14 3.86 8.51
CA ASP A 140 -11.92 3.26 7.44
C ASP A 140 -11.04 3.13 6.18
N GLU A 141 -10.29 4.17 5.79
CA GLU A 141 -9.33 4.14 4.67
C GLU A 141 -8.17 3.15 4.87
N LEU A 142 -7.66 3.04 6.11
CA LEU A 142 -6.69 1.99 6.44
C LEU A 142 -7.28 0.59 6.29
N GLY A 143 -8.58 0.44 6.50
CA GLY A 143 -9.34 -0.78 6.24
C GLY A 143 -9.38 -1.12 4.75
N ASP A 144 -9.59 -0.13 3.89
CA ASP A 144 -9.66 -0.32 2.44
C ASP A 144 -8.28 -0.61 1.82
N VAL A 145 -7.22 0.04 2.30
CA VAL A 145 -5.85 -0.35 1.94
C VAL A 145 -5.54 -1.79 2.40
N LEU A 146 -5.99 -2.18 3.60
CA LEU A 146 -5.85 -3.57 4.07
C LEU A 146 -6.65 -4.56 3.21
N LEU A 147 -7.86 -4.18 2.76
CA LEU A 147 -8.68 -4.97 1.86
C LEU A 147 -7.94 -5.29 0.56
N GLN A 148 -7.22 -4.31 -0.01
CA GLN A 148 -6.39 -4.52 -1.20
C GLN A 148 -5.27 -5.54 -0.93
N VAL A 149 -4.59 -5.47 0.22
CA VAL A 149 -3.56 -6.46 0.61
C VAL A 149 -4.16 -7.87 0.67
N LEU A 150 -5.35 -8.02 1.27
CA LEU A 150 -6.05 -9.30 1.37
C LEU A 150 -6.43 -9.85 -0.01
N PHE A 151 -6.93 -9.02 -0.92
CA PHE A 151 -7.23 -9.41 -2.30
C PHE A 151 -5.99 -9.92 -3.03
N HIS A 152 -4.91 -9.14 -3.02
CA HIS A 152 -3.68 -9.51 -3.72
C HIS A 152 -3.09 -10.80 -3.14
N ALA A 153 -3.08 -10.97 -1.81
CA ALA A 153 -2.62 -12.21 -1.19
C ALA A 153 -3.49 -13.40 -1.62
N ARG A 154 -4.82 -13.26 -1.56
CA ARG A 154 -5.71 -14.38 -1.88
C ARG A 154 -5.71 -14.76 -3.37
N ILE A 155 -5.54 -13.79 -4.28
CA ILE A 155 -5.32 -14.06 -5.71
C ILE A 155 -3.98 -14.78 -5.93
N ALA A 156 -2.94 -14.40 -5.20
CA ALA A 156 -1.62 -15.03 -5.33
C ALA A 156 -1.60 -16.50 -4.90
N GLU A 157 -2.48 -16.92 -3.99
CA GLU A 157 -2.64 -18.33 -3.61
C GLU A 157 -3.09 -19.22 -4.79
N GLU A 158 -3.74 -18.64 -5.81
CA GLU A 158 -4.21 -19.35 -7.00
C GLU A 158 -3.14 -19.42 -8.11
N ALA A 159 -1.98 -18.79 -7.91
CA ALA A 159 -0.94 -18.72 -8.93
C ALA A 159 -0.36 -20.11 -9.25
N PRO A 160 -0.11 -20.44 -10.54
CA PRO A 160 0.44 -21.74 -10.93
C PRO A 160 1.90 -21.95 -10.51
N ALA A 161 2.63 -20.87 -10.21
CA ALA A 161 4.01 -20.90 -9.75
C ALA A 161 4.26 -19.77 -8.76
N ASN A 162 5.10 -20.03 -7.75
CA ASN A 162 5.44 -19.07 -6.69
C ASN A 162 4.21 -18.50 -5.96
N ALA A 163 3.17 -19.32 -5.78
CA ALA A 163 2.00 -18.95 -5.00
C ALA A 163 2.40 -18.62 -3.56
N PHE A 164 1.70 -17.66 -2.97
CA PHE A 164 1.87 -17.25 -1.58
C PHE A 164 0.54 -16.79 -1.00
N SER A 165 0.45 -16.85 0.32
CA SER A 165 -0.73 -16.49 1.11
C SER A 165 -0.53 -15.19 1.89
N ILE A 166 -1.59 -14.75 2.57
CA ILE A 166 -1.51 -13.61 3.50
C ILE A 166 -0.52 -13.87 4.65
N ASP A 167 -0.38 -15.12 5.08
CA ASP A 167 0.57 -15.50 6.13
C ASP A 167 2.01 -15.36 5.63
N ASP A 168 2.28 -15.71 4.38
CA ASP A 168 3.60 -15.49 3.76
C ASP A 168 3.94 -13.99 3.65
N VAL A 169 2.95 -13.14 3.35
CA VAL A 169 3.10 -11.67 3.34
C VAL A 169 3.44 -11.16 4.75
N ALA A 170 2.72 -11.63 5.76
CA ALA A 170 2.98 -11.25 7.15
C ALA A 170 4.36 -11.73 7.62
N ASP A 171 4.75 -12.96 7.30
CA ASP A 171 6.06 -13.52 7.61
C ASP A 171 7.19 -12.73 6.94
N ALA A 172 7.02 -12.35 5.66
CA ALA A 172 7.97 -11.52 4.95
C ALA A 172 8.14 -10.16 5.62
N LEU A 173 7.05 -9.54 6.08
CA LEU A 173 7.08 -8.28 6.84
C LEU A 173 7.80 -8.45 8.18
N VAL A 174 7.44 -9.48 8.96
CA VAL A 174 8.05 -9.74 10.28
C VAL A 174 9.55 -9.99 10.16
N ARG A 175 9.98 -10.83 9.20
CA ARG A 175 11.41 -11.08 8.94
C ARG A 175 12.13 -9.78 8.57
N LYS A 176 11.54 -8.96 7.71
CA LYS A 176 12.11 -7.68 7.28
C LYS A 176 12.26 -6.70 8.44
N LEU A 177 11.24 -6.56 9.28
CA LEU A 177 11.31 -5.71 10.48
C LEU A 177 12.33 -6.25 11.49
N GLY A 178 12.32 -7.56 11.73
CA GLY A 178 13.30 -8.26 12.57
C GLY A 178 14.74 -8.02 12.14
N ASN A 179 14.98 -8.06 10.83
CA ASN A 179 16.30 -7.82 10.27
C ASN A 179 16.73 -6.36 10.39
N ARG A 180 15.82 -5.39 10.17
CA ARG A 180 16.17 -3.97 10.05
C ARG A 180 16.27 -3.19 11.35
N VAL A 181 15.56 -3.61 12.40
CA VAL A 181 15.57 -2.92 13.71
C VAL A 181 15.93 -3.85 14.89
N PRO A 182 17.03 -4.63 14.82
CA PRO A 182 17.35 -5.62 15.84
C PRO A 182 17.63 -5.00 17.21
N ALA A 183 18.27 -3.83 17.26
CA ALA A 183 18.56 -3.12 18.51
C ALA A 183 17.28 -2.73 19.26
N VAL A 184 16.28 -2.17 18.54
CA VAL A 184 14.98 -1.80 19.12
C VAL A 184 14.24 -3.04 19.62
N LEU A 185 14.26 -4.14 18.86
CA LEU A 185 13.62 -5.40 19.26
C LEU A 185 14.34 -6.11 20.42
N ALA A 186 15.65 -5.90 20.57
CA ALA A 186 16.45 -6.37 21.70
C ALA A 186 16.28 -5.49 22.96
N GLY A 187 15.55 -4.37 22.87
CA GLY A 187 15.36 -3.42 23.96
C GLY A 187 16.57 -2.53 24.23
N GLU A 188 17.48 -2.40 23.27
CA GLU A 188 18.64 -1.53 23.35
C GLU A 188 18.26 -0.07 23.08
N SER A 189 18.92 0.87 23.76
CA SER A 189 18.77 2.29 23.45
C SER A 189 19.67 2.66 22.27
N ILE A 190 19.06 3.16 21.20
CA ILE A 190 19.74 3.62 19.98
C ILE A 190 19.28 5.04 19.65
N SER A 191 20.17 5.87 19.11
CA SER A 191 19.80 7.20 18.62
C SER A 191 19.00 7.11 17.31
N LEU A 192 18.20 8.13 17.01
CA LEU A 192 17.46 8.19 15.73
C LEU A 192 18.40 8.14 14.52
N GLU A 193 19.53 8.84 14.58
CA GLU A 193 20.51 8.87 13.50
C GLU A 193 21.12 7.49 13.26
N ASP A 194 21.56 6.82 14.34
CA ASP A 194 22.12 5.47 14.25
C ASP A 194 21.07 4.45 13.77
N GLN A 195 19.82 4.58 14.20
CA GLN A 195 18.73 3.73 13.75
C GLN A 195 18.47 3.90 12.24
N LEU A 196 18.46 5.13 11.74
CA LEU A 196 18.29 5.41 10.31
C LEU A 196 19.48 4.90 9.49
N ALA A 197 20.70 5.07 9.98
CA ALA A 197 21.91 4.55 9.34
C ALA A 197 21.90 3.02 9.26
N GLN A 198 21.59 2.33 10.36
CA GLN A 198 21.45 0.86 10.38
C GLN A 198 20.31 0.39 9.46
N TRP A 199 19.19 1.12 9.41
CA TRP A 199 18.08 0.79 8.54
C TRP A 199 18.48 0.82 7.07
N GLU A 200 19.15 1.88 6.63
CA GLU A 200 19.59 2.00 5.23
C GLU A 200 20.72 1.02 4.89
N GLU A 201 21.67 0.77 5.80
CA GLU A 201 22.72 -0.25 5.62
C GLU A 201 22.11 -1.64 5.40
N ARG A 202 21.20 -2.06 6.28
CA ARG A 202 20.59 -3.40 6.20
C ARG A 202 19.67 -3.55 4.99
N LYS A 203 18.95 -2.49 4.65
CA LYS A 203 18.16 -2.42 3.42
C LYS A 203 19.05 -2.53 2.17
N ALA A 204 20.27 -2.00 2.19
CA ALA A 204 21.22 -2.16 1.09
C ALA A 204 21.74 -3.60 0.99
N LEU A 205 22.03 -4.25 2.12
CA LEU A 205 22.49 -5.65 2.18
C LEU A 205 21.43 -6.64 1.66
N GLU A 206 20.15 -6.43 1.99
CA GLU A 206 19.02 -7.25 1.46
C GLU A 206 18.88 -7.15 -0.07
N LYS A 207 19.34 -6.04 -0.64
CA LYS A 207 19.19 -5.69 -2.04
C LYS A 207 20.38 -6.11 -2.91
N ASN A 208 21.42 -6.72 -2.33
CA ASN A 208 22.62 -7.17 -3.06
C ASN A 208 22.41 -8.48 -3.86
N SER A 209 21.17 -8.86 -4.16
CA SER A 209 20.87 -9.80 -5.24
C SER A 209 21.12 -9.12 -6.59
N VAL A 210 22.22 -9.48 -7.26
CA VAL A 210 22.57 -9.22 -8.69
C VAL A 210 21.81 -8.06 -9.34
N ARG A 211 22.05 -6.82 -8.91
CA ARG A 211 21.62 -5.65 -9.69
C ARG A 211 22.59 -5.41 -10.81
N ALA A 212 22.08 -5.30 -12.03
CA ALA A 212 22.89 -4.94 -13.18
C ALA A 212 23.10 -3.42 -13.25
N SER A 213 22.14 -2.64 -12.72
CA SER A 213 22.13 -1.18 -12.76
C SER A 213 21.76 -0.55 -11.41
N CYS A 214 22.29 0.64 -11.12
CA CYS A 214 21.93 1.41 -9.93
C CYS A 214 20.46 1.88 -9.92
N VAL A 215 19.84 2.00 -11.10
CA VAL A 215 18.43 2.39 -11.29
C VAL A 215 17.48 1.19 -11.41
N ASP A 216 17.96 -0.03 -11.20
CA ASP A 216 17.10 -1.22 -11.09
C ASP A 216 16.26 -1.20 -9.80
N ASP A 217 15.11 -1.89 -9.85
CA ASP A 217 14.07 -1.96 -8.80
C ASP A 217 13.46 -0.60 -8.40
N ILE A 218 13.53 0.40 -9.28
CA ILE A 218 12.73 1.62 -9.14
C ILE A 218 11.36 1.36 -9.77
N PRO A 219 10.24 1.41 -9.01
CA PRO A 219 8.91 1.30 -9.59
C PRO A 219 8.70 2.49 -10.55
N THR A 220 8.42 2.24 -11.83
CA THR A 220 8.25 3.31 -12.83
C THR A 220 6.84 3.87 -12.89
N GLY A 221 5.87 3.22 -12.24
CA GLY A 221 4.48 3.65 -12.18
C GLY A 221 4.17 4.72 -11.13
N GLN A 222 5.15 5.17 -10.32
CA GLN A 222 4.96 6.29 -9.39
C GLN A 222 4.81 7.62 -10.15
N PRO A 223 4.24 8.66 -9.51
CA PRO A 223 4.20 10.01 -10.07
C PRO A 223 5.59 10.49 -10.53
N ALA A 224 5.63 11.26 -11.61
CA ALA A 224 6.88 11.60 -12.30
C ALA A 224 7.88 12.32 -11.40
N LEU A 225 7.40 13.21 -10.53
CA LEU A 225 8.23 13.89 -9.53
C LEU A 225 8.88 12.91 -8.54
N ALA A 226 8.10 11.97 -8.01
CA ALA A 226 8.63 10.95 -7.09
C ALA A 226 9.59 9.98 -7.80
N LEU A 227 9.34 9.69 -9.08
CA LEU A 227 10.25 8.93 -9.94
C LEU A 227 11.58 9.67 -10.14
N ALA A 228 11.54 10.93 -10.56
CA ALA A 228 12.71 11.78 -10.75
C ALA A 228 13.57 11.84 -9.48
N GLN A 229 12.97 12.18 -8.33
CA GLN A 229 13.66 12.26 -7.05
C GLN A 229 14.37 10.94 -6.68
N LYS A 230 13.69 9.81 -6.88
CA LYS A 230 14.23 8.48 -6.55
C LYS A 230 15.36 8.07 -7.48
N VAL A 231 15.23 8.36 -8.78
CA VAL A 231 16.28 8.12 -9.78
C VAL A 231 17.51 8.96 -9.47
N ILE A 232 17.33 10.26 -9.20
CA ILE A 232 18.41 11.19 -8.83
C ILE A 232 19.15 10.68 -7.58
N ALA A 233 18.43 10.28 -6.53
CA ALA A 233 19.04 9.73 -5.32
C ALA A 233 19.84 8.44 -5.60
N ARG A 234 19.37 7.57 -6.50
CA ARG A 234 20.08 6.34 -6.88
C ARG A 234 21.37 6.62 -7.63
N VAL A 235 21.35 7.52 -8.61
CA VAL A 235 22.54 7.83 -9.40
C VAL A 235 23.57 8.60 -8.59
N GLN A 236 23.15 9.47 -7.67
CA GLN A 236 24.06 10.15 -6.72
C GLN A 236 24.77 9.15 -5.81
N ASN A 237 24.04 8.17 -5.26
CA ASN A 237 24.63 7.08 -4.46
C ASN A 237 25.56 6.17 -5.29
N ALA A 238 25.40 6.18 -6.62
CA ALA A 238 26.29 5.48 -7.56
C ALA A 238 27.47 6.34 -8.05
N ASN A 239 27.73 7.48 -7.41
CA ASN A 239 28.79 8.44 -7.75
C ASN A 239 28.67 9.04 -9.17
N LEU A 240 27.46 9.11 -9.73
CA LEU A 240 27.24 9.85 -10.97
C LEU A 240 27.50 11.35 -10.73
N PRO A 241 28.40 12.00 -11.49
CA PRO A 241 28.60 13.45 -11.38
C PRO A 241 27.33 14.24 -11.65
N ALA A 242 27.06 15.26 -10.82
CA ALA A 242 25.83 16.05 -10.91
C ALA A 242 25.67 16.80 -12.25
N ASP A 243 26.78 17.11 -12.92
CA ASP A 243 26.81 17.73 -14.26
C ASP A 243 26.28 16.81 -15.37
N LEU A 244 26.21 15.49 -15.13
CA LEU A 244 25.67 14.53 -16.10
C LEU A 244 24.15 14.32 -15.94
N ILE A 245 23.53 14.90 -14.91
CA ILE A 245 22.10 14.80 -14.68
C ILE A 245 21.39 15.84 -15.58
N PRO A 246 20.48 15.42 -16.49
CA PRO A 246 19.82 16.34 -17.41
C PRO A 246 19.03 17.44 -16.67
N PRO A 247 19.12 18.71 -17.10
CA PRO A 247 18.30 19.78 -16.52
C PRO A 247 16.80 19.52 -16.63
N SER A 248 16.35 18.78 -17.66
CA SER A 248 14.95 18.44 -17.89
C SER A 248 14.33 17.63 -16.75
N ILE A 249 15.12 16.84 -16.01
CA ILE A 249 14.63 16.10 -14.83
C ILE A 249 14.86 16.85 -13.51
N LEU A 250 15.48 18.03 -13.54
CA LEU A 250 15.75 18.89 -12.40
C LEU A 250 14.79 20.09 -12.31
N SER A 251 14.16 20.46 -13.41
CA SER A 251 13.20 21.57 -13.48
C SER A 251 11.90 21.13 -14.13
N VAL A 252 10.78 21.49 -13.53
CA VAL A 252 9.44 21.18 -14.04
C VAL A 252 8.70 22.48 -14.33
N THR A 253 8.17 22.58 -15.54
CA THR A 253 7.35 23.73 -15.98
C THR A 253 5.90 23.28 -16.07
N VAL A 254 5.01 23.94 -15.33
CA VAL A 254 3.57 23.66 -15.34
C VAL A 254 2.87 24.79 -16.10
N SER A 255 2.19 24.46 -17.20
CA SER A 255 1.32 25.38 -17.96
C SER A 255 0.11 24.63 -18.50
N ALA A 256 -0.93 25.36 -18.95
CA ALA A 256 -2.18 24.75 -19.39
C ALA A 256 -2.03 23.93 -20.69
N GLU A 257 -1.02 24.23 -21.49
CA GLU A 257 -0.75 23.65 -22.80
C GLU A 257 0.18 22.43 -22.74
N ARG A 258 0.68 22.08 -21.56
CA ARG A 258 1.71 21.05 -21.35
C ARG A 258 1.24 19.96 -20.41
N ASP A 259 1.61 18.73 -20.74
CA ASP A 259 1.46 17.59 -19.86
C ASP A 259 2.77 17.38 -19.08
N ALA A 260 2.97 18.21 -18.05
CA ALA A 260 4.21 18.23 -17.26
C ALA A 260 4.52 16.87 -16.62
N GLU A 261 3.50 16.09 -16.28
CA GLU A 261 3.62 14.77 -15.67
C GLU A 261 4.15 13.74 -16.68
N ASN A 262 3.62 13.71 -17.90
CA ASN A 262 4.12 12.81 -18.94
C ASN A 262 5.45 13.27 -19.55
N GLU A 263 5.68 14.58 -19.70
CA GLU A 263 6.96 15.14 -20.14
C GLU A 263 8.08 14.70 -19.18
N LEU A 264 7.95 15.00 -17.88
CA LEU A 264 8.96 14.63 -16.89
C LEU A 264 9.14 13.10 -16.80
N ARG A 265 8.06 12.33 -16.85
CA ARG A 265 8.16 10.86 -16.83
C ARG A 265 8.99 10.36 -18.00
N THR A 266 8.75 10.88 -19.20
CA THR A 266 9.49 10.49 -20.41
C THR A 266 10.97 10.80 -20.24
N ASP A 267 11.31 12.03 -19.83
CA ASP A 267 12.69 12.45 -19.60
C ASP A 267 13.41 11.58 -18.56
N VAL A 268 12.72 11.20 -17.48
CA VAL A 268 13.30 10.34 -16.44
C VAL A 268 13.52 8.91 -16.94
N LEU A 269 12.60 8.36 -17.74
CA LEU A 269 12.77 7.01 -18.30
C LEU A 269 13.91 6.96 -19.32
N GLU A 270 14.03 7.97 -20.19
CA GLU A 270 15.16 8.10 -21.13
C GLU A 270 16.50 8.25 -20.39
N PHE A 271 16.52 9.03 -19.30
CA PHE A 271 17.69 9.14 -18.45
C PHE A 271 18.06 7.79 -17.81
N MET A 272 17.08 7.02 -17.30
CA MET A 272 17.32 5.68 -16.77
C MET A 272 17.92 4.74 -17.81
N ASP A 273 17.46 4.81 -19.06
CA ASP A 273 18.02 3.99 -20.15
C ASP A 273 19.43 4.42 -20.54
N THR A 274 19.72 5.71 -20.51
CA THR A 274 21.08 6.24 -20.68
C THR A 274 22.01 5.69 -19.60
N VAL A 275 21.61 5.77 -18.33
CA VAL A 275 22.37 5.24 -17.19
C VAL A 275 22.67 3.75 -17.37
N ARG A 276 21.66 2.94 -17.71
CA ARG A 276 21.83 1.50 -17.99
C ARG A 276 22.79 1.24 -19.14
N GLY A 277 22.71 2.03 -20.21
CA GLY A 277 23.62 1.94 -21.36
C GLY A 277 25.07 2.18 -20.96
N VAL A 278 25.31 3.22 -20.17
CA VAL A 278 26.66 3.60 -19.69
C VAL A 278 27.22 2.54 -18.73
N GLU A 279 26.41 2.02 -17.78
CA GLU A 279 26.85 0.95 -16.87
C GLU A 279 27.24 -0.33 -17.61
N ARG A 280 26.49 -0.69 -18.66
CA ARG A 280 26.86 -1.82 -19.54
C ARG A 280 28.19 -1.56 -20.24
N ALA A 281 28.43 -0.35 -20.73
CA ALA A 281 29.69 0.02 -21.39
C ALA A 281 30.88 -0.01 -20.42
N ILE A 282 30.72 0.50 -19.19
CA ILE A 282 31.73 0.44 -18.12
C ILE A 282 32.05 -1.02 -17.79
N THR A 283 31.01 -1.85 -17.62
CA THR A 283 31.18 -3.28 -17.30
C THR A 283 31.88 -4.03 -18.42
N ALA A 284 31.55 -3.76 -19.69
CA ALA A 284 32.23 -4.35 -20.84
C ALA A 284 33.71 -3.96 -20.88
N ASN A 285 34.02 -2.66 -20.72
CA ASN A 285 35.39 -2.15 -20.71
C ASN A 285 36.25 -2.73 -19.57
N ARG A 286 35.66 -2.91 -18.38
CA ARG A 286 36.31 -3.58 -17.23
C ARG A 286 36.63 -5.05 -17.54
N ARG A 287 35.72 -5.77 -18.22
CA ARG A 287 35.94 -7.18 -18.62
C ARG A 287 37.02 -7.32 -19.68
N ASP A 288 37.04 -6.43 -20.67
CA ASP A 288 38.04 -6.43 -21.74
C ASP A 288 39.45 -6.07 -21.23
N SER A 289 39.52 -5.31 -20.13
CA SER A 289 40.78 -4.90 -19.47
C SER A 289 41.29 -5.91 -18.43
N ALA A 290 40.49 -6.90 -18.02
CA ALA A 290 40.85 -7.85 -16.97
C ALA A 290 41.72 -9.00 -17.51
N ALA A 291 42.83 -9.31 -16.84
CA ALA A 291 43.68 -10.45 -17.18
C ALA A 291 43.02 -11.79 -16.73
N PRO A 292 43.24 -12.93 -17.42
CA PRO A 292 42.57 -14.20 -17.12
C PRO A 292 42.75 -14.77 -15.71
N SER A 293 43.71 -14.27 -14.91
CA SER A 293 44.01 -14.76 -13.57
C SER A 293 43.19 -14.10 -12.43
N GLU A 294 42.37 -13.09 -12.71
CA GLU A 294 41.56 -12.38 -11.69
C GLU A 294 40.10 -12.86 -11.62
N LEU A 295 39.75 -13.90 -12.40
CA LEU A 295 38.38 -14.40 -12.53
C LEU A 295 37.88 -15.25 -11.34
N ASP A 296 38.75 -15.65 -10.40
CA ASP A 296 38.40 -16.53 -9.27
C ASP A 296 38.14 -15.82 -7.93
N GLY A 297 38.02 -14.49 -7.95
CA GLY A 297 37.81 -13.70 -6.73
C GLY A 297 37.11 -12.37 -6.99
N ALA A 298 36.03 -12.36 -7.77
CA ALA A 298 35.29 -11.14 -8.06
C ALA A 298 34.58 -10.62 -6.80
N ALA A 299 35.22 -9.63 -6.14
CA ALA A 299 34.54 -8.68 -5.28
C ALA A 299 33.30 -8.11 -6.00
N PRO A 300 32.21 -7.77 -5.28
CA PRO A 300 31.01 -7.24 -5.91
C PRO A 300 31.38 -6.03 -6.78
N LEU A 301 30.87 -6.02 -8.02
CA LEU A 301 31.09 -4.96 -9.02
C LEU A 301 31.03 -3.59 -8.34
N SER A 302 32.20 -3.02 -8.10
CA SER A 302 32.34 -1.80 -7.30
C SER A 302 31.68 -0.65 -8.04
N VAL A 303 30.99 0.21 -7.28
CA VAL A 303 30.36 1.46 -7.75
C VAL A 303 31.27 2.15 -8.76
N ALA A 304 30.72 2.54 -9.92
CA ALA A 304 31.47 3.24 -10.96
C ALA A 304 32.05 4.56 -10.42
N THR A 305 33.28 4.86 -10.81
CA THR A 305 33.93 6.13 -10.46
C THR A 305 33.41 7.27 -11.34
N ALA A 306 33.51 8.50 -10.86
CA ALA A 306 33.15 9.69 -11.62
C ALA A 306 33.85 9.78 -12.99
N GLU A 307 35.10 9.30 -13.09
CA GLU A 307 35.85 9.29 -14.34
C GLU A 307 35.33 8.24 -15.33
N GLU A 308 34.97 7.05 -14.84
CA GLU A 308 34.36 6.01 -15.67
C GLU A 308 33.00 6.47 -16.22
N TRP A 309 32.18 7.10 -15.38
CA TRP A 309 30.93 7.73 -15.83
C TRP A 309 31.19 8.71 -16.98
N ARG A 310 32.11 9.68 -16.79
CA ARG A 310 32.42 10.68 -17.81
C ARG A 310 32.99 10.09 -19.11
N ARG A 311 33.82 9.04 -19.01
CA ARG A 311 34.44 8.38 -20.17
C ARG A 311 33.41 7.71 -21.08
N HIS A 312 32.38 7.13 -20.50
CA HIS A 312 31.39 6.33 -21.21
C HIS A 312 30.05 7.07 -21.42
N TRP A 313 29.88 8.27 -20.84
CA TRP A 313 28.68 9.07 -21.02
C TRP A 313 28.52 9.47 -22.49
N PRO A 314 27.31 9.36 -23.07
CA PRO A 314 27.09 9.85 -24.43
C PRO A 314 27.39 11.34 -24.47
N MET A 315 28.32 11.73 -25.33
CA MET A 315 28.53 13.15 -25.64
C MET A 315 27.23 13.66 -26.24
N ARG A 316 26.64 14.68 -25.62
CA ARG A 316 25.55 15.43 -26.23
C ARG A 316 26.12 16.02 -27.53
N THR A 317 25.78 15.45 -28.67
CA THR A 317 25.70 16.24 -29.90
C THR A 317 24.57 17.22 -29.67
N GLU A 318 24.88 18.33 -29.00
CA GLU A 318 24.18 19.57 -29.30
C GLU A 318 24.57 19.84 -30.76
N GLU A 319 23.82 19.29 -31.70
CA GLU A 319 23.69 20.00 -32.97
C GLU A 319 23.28 21.42 -32.56
N PRO A 320 24.06 22.44 -32.94
CA PRO A 320 23.60 23.80 -32.74
C PRO A 320 22.21 23.83 -33.35
N LEU A 321 21.22 24.31 -32.60
CA LEU A 321 19.97 24.75 -33.18
C LEU A 321 20.36 25.67 -34.35
N GLU A 322 20.39 25.14 -35.57
CA GLU A 322 20.28 25.95 -36.76
C GLU A 322 19.00 26.71 -36.50
N LEU A 323 19.16 28.00 -36.21
CA LEU A 323 18.08 28.97 -36.19
C LEU A 323 17.21 28.63 -37.40
N LEU A 324 16.05 28.04 -37.13
CA LEU A 324 15.06 27.69 -38.14
C LEU A 324 14.97 28.90 -39.04
N LEU A 325 15.53 28.77 -40.24
CA LEU A 325 15.39 29.75 -41.30
C LEU A 325 13.88 29.92 -41.45
N VAL A 326 13.40 31.10 -41.05
CA VAL A 326 12.04 31.53 -41.35
C VAL A 326 11.86 31.29 -42.84
N PRO A 327 10.90 30.47 -43.29
CA PRO A 327 10.73 30.25 -44.71
C PRO A 327 10.41 31.60 -45.35
N GLU A 328 11.31 32.04 -46.22
CA GLU A 328 11.10 33.20 -47.06
C GLU A 328 9.93 32.86 -47.99
N VAL A 329 8.75 33.43 -47.69
CA VAL A 329 7.56 33.26 -48.53
C VAL A 329 7.77 34.12 -49.77
N ILE A 330 8.33 33.50 -50.81
CA ILE A 330 8.47 34.12 -52.13
C ILE A 330 7.10 34.07 -52.81
N SER A 331 6.51 35.25 -53.04
CA SER A 331 5.38 35.43 -53.96
C SER A 331 5.79 35.07 -55.38
N VAL A 332 4.85 34.51 -56.17
CA VAL A 332 5.07 33.98 -57.53
C VAL A 332 5.59 35.04 -58.53
N ASP A 333 5.61 36.32 -58.17
CA ASP A 333 6.07 37.42 -59.04
C ASP A 333 7.40 38.10 -58.63
N GLY A 334 8.13 37.58 -57.63
CA GLY A 334 9.56 37.89 -57.46
C GLY A 334 9.93 39.32 -57.02
N GLU A 335 9.14 39.97 -56.15
CA GLU A 335 9.54 41.17 -55.42
C GLU A 335 9.52 40.96 -53.90
N LEU A 336 10.54 41.49 -53.20
CA LEU A 336 10.71 41.47 -51.74
C LEU A 336 9.73 42.44 -51.09
N LEU A 337 8.90 41.96 -50.15
CA LEU A 337 8.05 42.81 -49.32
C LEU A 337 8.82 43.17 -48.04
N GLU A 338 9.18 44.45 -47.92
CA GLU A 338 9.46 45.06 -46.62
C GLU A 338 8.13 45.21 -45.85
N ASP A 339 8.19 44.96 -44.53
CA ASP A 339 7.20 45.28 -43.49
C ASP A 339 6.31 44.13 -42.95
N VAL A 340 6.68 43.69 -41.74
CA VAL A 340 5.92 42.82 -40.82
C VAL A 340 4.90 43.68 -40.08
N GLU A 341 3.68 43.85 -40.61
CA GLU A 341 2.54 44.33 -39.80
C GLU A 341 1.15 44.18 -40.46
N THR A 342 0.69 42.97 -40.83
CA THR A 342 -0.77 42.69 -40.95
C THR A 342 -1.09 41.19 -41.11
N VAL A 343 -1.24 40.45 -40.00
CA VAL A 343 -2.00 39.17 -39.98
C VAL A 343 -2.83 39.09 -38.68
N LEU A 344 -3.64 40.13 -38.44
CA LEU A 344 -4.73 40.13 -37.46
C LEU A 344 -5.94 40.84 -38.09
N ALA A 345 -6.48 40.29 -39.17
CA ALA A 345 -7.80 40.65 -39.68
C ALA A 345 -8.26 39.66 -40.75
N ALA A 346 -8.94 38.59 -40.33
CA ALA A 346 -10.07 37.95 -41.01
C ALA A 346 -10.20 36.51 -40.52
N GLU A 347 -10.98 36.30 -39.46
CA GLU A 347 -11.82 35.12 -39.28
C GLU A 347 -12.86 35.45 -38.22
N GLU A 348 -13.99 35.98 -38.70
CA GLU A 348 -15.20 36.23 -37.94
C GLU A 348 -15.92 34.88 -37.77
N PHE A 349 -15.82 34.29 -36.58
CA PHE A 349 -16.56 33.08 -36.21
C PHE A 349 -17.80 33.47 -35.39
N ASP A 350 -18.96 33.09 -35.92
CA ASP A 350 -20.30 33.38 -35.42
C ASP A 350 -20.60 32.61 -34.11
N LEU A 351 -20.99 33.30 -33.05
CA LEU A 351 -21.42 32.71 -31.77
C LEU A 351 -22.96 32.69 -31.71
N PRO A 352 -23.60 31.57 -31.31
CA PRO A 352 -25.05 31.56 -31.12
C PRO A 352 -25.46 32.32 -29.84
N GLU A 353 -26.53 33.10 -30.02
CA GLU A 353 -27.14 34.07 -29.10
C GLU A 353 -27.64 33.42 -27.78
N LEU A 354 -27.10 33.89 -26.64
CA LEU A 354 -27.63 33.62 -25.31
C LEU A 354 -28.83 34.53 -25.05
N ALA A 355 -30.03 33.93 -24.97
CA ALA A 355 -31.24 34.63 -24.56
C ALA A 355 -31.17 34.99 -23.06
N ALA A 356 -31.45 36.25 -22.78
CA ALA A 356 -31.51 36.85 -21.45
C ALA A 356 -32.65 36.28 -20.58
N ALA A 357 -32.38 36.13 -19.29
CA ALA A 357 -33.39 36.18 -18.24
C ALA A 357 -32.79 36.87 -17.01
N ASP A 358 -33.28 38.08 -16.76
CA ASP A 358 -33.05 38.90 -15.57
C ASP A 358 -33.66 38.29 -14.29
N ASP A 359 -33.14 38.77 -13.17
CA ASP A 359 -33.72 38.85 -11.82
C ASP A 359 -33.97 37.54 -11.04
N VAL A 360 -33.06 37.23 -10.10
CA VAL A 360 -33.47 36.68 -8.79
C VAL A 360 -32.63 37.27 -7.65
N GLU A 361 -33.36 37.87 -6.72
CA GLU A 361 -32.97 38.53 -5.46
C GLU A 361 -32.33 37.57 -4.44
N LEU A 362 -31.37 38.09 -3.67
CA LEU A 362 -30.71 37.43 -2.54
C LEU A 362 -31.64 37.34 -1.32
N ALA A 363 -31.79 36.15 -0.74
CA ALA A 363 -32.40 35.96 0.58
C ALA A 363 -31.52 35.07 1.49
N GLU A 364 -31.26 35.57 2.70
CA GLU A 364 -30.50 34.95 3.79
C GLU A 364 -31.27 33.80 4.49
N PRO A 365 -30.59 32.97 5.32
CA PRO A 365 -31.14 31.72 5.82
C PRO A 365 -31.89 31.89 7.15
N ASP A 366 -32.96 31.13 7.34
CA ASP A 366 -33.64 31.01 8.63
C ASP A 366 -33.91 29.54 8.99
N VAL A 367 -34.05 29.34 10.30
CA VAL A 367 -33.74 28.18 11.11
C VAL A 367 -35.00 27.32 11.37
N LEU A 368 -34.76 26.05 11.74
CA LEU A 368 -35.56 25.20 12.64
C LEU A 368 -36.74 24.35 12.10
N ALA A 369 -36.61 23.04 12.41
CA ALA A 369 -37.60 22.17 13.07
C ALA A 369 -38.33 21.06 12.26
N ASP A 370 -37.94 19.82 12.59
CA ASP A 370 -38.78 18.72 13.12
C ASP A 370 -39.75 17.93 12.21
N GLN A 371 -39.27 16.76 11.73
CA GLN A 371 -39.91 15.42 11.63
C GLN A 371 -41.28 15.22 10.91
N PRO A 372 -41.78 13.96 10.74
CA PRO A 372 -41.25 12.86 9.92
C PRO A 372 -42.34 12.27 8.98
N ASN A 373 -41.98 11.43 8.00
CA ASN A 373 -42.81 10.32 7.44
C ASN A 373 -42.04 9.68 6.25
N SER A 374 -41.63 8.42 6.33
CA SER A 374 -42.42 7.20 6.03
C SER A 374 -42.81 7.08 4.55
N VAL A 375 -42.18 6.14 3.84
CA VAL A 375 -42.77 4.98 3.13
C VAL A 375 -41.78 4.49 2.04
N ASP A 376 -41.05 3.41 2.36
CA ASP A 376 -40.86 2.10 1.68
C ASP A 376 -40.94 1.91 0.13
N PRO A 377 -40.39 0.79 -0.42
CA PRO A 377 -39.41 0.81 -1.52
C PRO A 377 -39.87 0.10 -2.82
N GLN A 378 -39.00 0.14 -3.84
CA GLN A 378 -38.91 -0.85 -4.92
C GLN A 378 -37.46 -1.28 -5.14
#